data_AF-A0A9P0VRY8-F1
#
_entry.id   AF-A0A9P0VRY8-F1
#
_cell.length_a   1.000
_cell.length_b   1.000
_cell.length_c   1.000
_cell.angle_alpha   90.00
_cell.angle_beta   90.00
_cell.angle_gamma   90.00
#
_symmetry.space_group_name_H-M   'P 1'
#
loop_
_entity.id
_entity.type
_entity.pdbx_description
1 polymer ?
#
loop_
_entity_poly.entity_id
_entity_poly.type
_entity_poly.pdbx_seq_one_letter_code
_entity_poly.pdbx_strand_id
1 'polypeptide(L)'
;MEASRRLNSRKGRVKWIIPMSRMQVGSYECGYYVMLHMLNIVSAVILEMWDERFVNPEPFSSEEIDEVRTRWASYFLEMTQSINDT
;
A
#
# COMPACT_ATOMS: atom_id res chain seq x y z
N MET A 1 40.72 14.71 26.32
CA MET A 1 40.19 13.72 25.37
C MET A 1 38.86 14.24 24.88
N GLU A 2 38.84 14.55 23.58
CA GLU A 2 37.81 15.28 22.83
C GLU A 2 36.37 14.80 23.07
N ALA A 3 35.46 15.77 23.10
CA ALA A 3 34.03 15.57 23.17
C ALA A 3 33.46 14.87 21.92
N SER A 4 32.36 14.12 22.11
CA SER A 4 31.34 14.06 21.06
C SER A 4 29.96 14.25 21.69
N ARG A 5 29.57 15.53 21.77
CA ARG A 5 28.14 15.91 21.77
C ARG A 5 27.54 15.36 20.48
N ARG A 6 26.56 14.46 20.58
CA ARG A 6 25.59 14.26 19.50
C ARG A 6 24.18 14.47 20.04
N LEU A 7 23.51 15.38 19.34
CA LEU A 7 22.30 16.12 19.67
C LEU A 7 21.18 15.29 20.31
N ASN A 8 20.58 15.86 21.35
CA ASN A 8 19.16 15.70 21.65
C ASN A 8 18.35 16.12 20.42
N SER A 9 17.98 15.18 19.56
CA SER A 9 16.87 15.37 18.63
C SER A 9 15.67 14.65 19.23
N ARG A 10 14.58 15.38 19.49
CA ARG A 10 13.26 14.81 19.79
C ARG A 10 12.68 14.14 18.52
N LYS A 11 13.44 13.26 17.88
CA LYS A 11 12.99 12.49 16.73
C LYS A 11 12.33 11.25 17.30
N GLY A 12 10.99 11.26 17.34
CA GLY A 12 10.20 10.12 17.80
C GLY A 12 10.76 8.83 17.20
N ARG A 13 10.99 7.81 18.02
CA ARG A 13 11.45 6.51 17.52
C ARG A 13 10.44 6.02 16.49
N VAL A 14 10.90 5.75 15.27
CA VAL A 14 10.09 5.09 14.25
C VAL A 14 9.67 3.74 14.83
N LYS A 15 8.36 3.52 14.95
CA LYS A 15 7.79 2.24 15.36
C LYS A 15 7.53 1.42 14.11
N TRP A 16 8.26 0.32 13.95
CA TRP A 16 7.94 -0.68 12.94
C TRP A 16 6.80 -1.55 13.43
N ILE A 17 5.86 -1.83 12.54
CA ILE A 17 4.68 -2.66 12.78
C ILE A 17 4.61 -3.71 11.67
N ILE A 18 4.24 -4.93 12.03
CA ILE A 18 4.04 -6.03 11.08
C ILE A 18 2.59 -6.47 11.26
N PRO A 19 1.64 -5.84 10.55
CA PRO A 19 0.25 -6.21 10.66
C PRO A 19 -0.04 -7.59 10.03
N MET A 20 -1.16 -8.20 10.43
CA MET A 20 -1.69 -9.40 9.80
C MET A 20 -2.45 -9.00 8.53
N SER A 21 -1.70 -8.83 7.44
CA SER A 21 -2.24 -8.44 6.13
C SER A 21 -2.75 -9.63 5.33
N ARG A 22 -3.62 -9.37 4.35
CA ARG A 22 -4.15 -10.37 3.44
C ARG A 22 -3.01 -11.07 2.68
N MET A 23 -3.02 -12.39 2.70
CA MET A 23 -1.97 -13.22 2.09
C MET A 23 -2.36 -13.63 0.67
N GLN A 24 -1.43 -13.48 -0.28
CA GLN A 24 -1.61 -14.01 -1.63
C GLN A 24 -1.46 -15.53 -1.64
N VAL A 25 -2.16 -16.18 -2.57
CA VAL A 25 -2.12 -17.65 -2.73
C VAL A 25 -1.26 -18.02 -3.93
N GLY A 26 -1.39 -17.27 -5.03
CA GLY A 26 -0.64 -17.45 -6.26
C GLY A 26 0.74 -16.77 -6.25
N SER A 27 1.49 -16.97 -7.32
CA SER A 27 2.87 -16.46 -7.48
C SER A 27 2.97 -15.12 -8.20
N TYR A 28 1.89 -14.63 -8.81
CA TYR A 28 1.93 -13.48 -9.75
C TYR A 28 1.04 -12.30 -9.36
N GLU A 29 0.26 -12.43 -8.28
CA GLU A 29 -0.74 -11.42 -7.89
C GLU A 29 -0.23 -10.41 -6.85
N CYS A 30 1.03 -10.52 -6.43
CA CYS A 30 1.64 -9.65 -5.41
C CYS A 30 1.47 -8.16 -5.72
N GLY A 31 1.61 -7.76 -6.99
CA GLY A 31 1.42 -6.38 -7.41
C GLY A 31 -0.01 -5.89 -7.20
N TYR A 32 -1.01 -6.73 -7.47
CA TYR A 32 -2.42 -6.38 -7.26
C TYR A 32 -2.77 -6.24 -5.77
N TYR A 33 -2.18 -7.08 -4.91
CA TYR A 33 -2.33 -6.97 -3.46
C TYR A 33 -1.80 -5.62 -2.95
N VAL A 34 -0.61 -5.22 -3.40
CA VAL A 34 -0.04 -3.90 -3.05
C VAL A 34 -0.97 -2.78 -3.52
N MET A 35 -1.47 -2.84 -4.76
CA MET A 35 -2.39 -1.83 -5.29
C MET A 35 -3.69 -1.74 -4.47
N LEU A 36 -4.32 -2.87 -4.16
CA LEU A 36 -5.54 -2.92 -3.34
C LEU A 36 -5.31 -2.38 -1.93
N HIS A 37 -4.20 -2.75 -1.28
CA HIS A 37 -3.87 -2.22 0.04
C HIS A 37 -3.68 -0.70 0.01
N MET A 38 -2.93 -0.17 -0.96
CA MET A 38 -2.73 1.28 -1.10
C MET A 38 -4.04 2.01 -1.38
N LEU A 39 -4.87 1.46 -2.26
CA LEU A 39 -6.20 2.00 -2.56
C LEU A 39 -7.08 2.04 -1.31
N ASN A 40 -7.10 0.96 -0.52
CA ASN A 40 -7.89 0.88 0.72
C ASN A 40 -7.38 1.86 1.79
N ILE A 41 -6.06 1.99 1.95
CA ILE A 41 -5.45 2.94 2.90
C ILE A 41 -5.88 4.37 2.58
N VAL A 42 -5.74 4.77 1.31
CA VAL A 42 -6.06 6.12 0.86
C VAL A 42 -7.56 6.38 0.93
N SER A 43 -8.38 5.44 0.46
CA SER A 43 -9.84 5.59 0.43
C SER A 43 -10.46 5.67 1.82
N ALA A 44 -9.93 4.90 2.79
CA ALA A 44 -10.41 4.89 4.17
C ALA A 44 -9.66 5.89 5.08
N VAL A 45 -8.73 6.68 4.53
CA VAL A 45 -7.90 7.66 5.27
C VAL A 45 -7.26 7.02 6.51
N ILE A 46 -6.63 5.86 6.33
CA ILE A 46 -5.97 5.13 7.42
C ILE A 46 -4.67 5.85 7.77
N LEU A 47 -4.63 6.48 8.94
CA LEU A 47 -3.46 7.20 9.45
C LEU A 47 -2.82 6.52 10.67
N GLU A 48 -3.57 5.67 11.38
CA GLU A 48 -3.20 5.09 12.67
C GLU A 48 -3.86 3.73 12.91
N MET A 49 -3.52 3.09 14.04
CA MET A 49 -4.07 1.79 14.48
C MET A 49 -3.92 0.68 13.43
N TRP A 50 -2.79 0.66 12.74
CA TRP A 50 -2.51 -0.27 11.65
C TRP A 50 -2.64 -1.74 12.07
N ASP A 51 -2.30 -2.08 13.31
CA ASP A 51 -2.46 -3.42 13.90
C ASP A 51 -3.92 -3.83 14.10
N GLU A 52 -4.84 -2.87 14.24
CA GLU A 52 -6.28 -3.14 14.31
C GLU A 52 -6.96 -3.11 12.94
N ARG A 53 -6.43 -2.30 12.00
CA ARG A 53 -6.98 -2.18 10.64
C ARG A 53 -6.57 -3.33 9.72
N PHE A 54 -5.42 -3.95 9.97
CA PHE A 54 -4.89 -5.05 9.19
C PHE A 54 -4.77 -6.30 10.07
N VAL A 55 -5.92 -6.97 10.24
CA VAL A 55 -6.09 -8.18 11.05
C VAL A 55 -6.58 -9.38 10.24
N ASN A 56 -6.84 -9.18 8.94
CA ASN A 56 -7.44 -10.20 8.08
C ASN A 56 -6.37 -10.83 7.18
N PRO A 57 -6.01 -12.12 7.38
CA PRO A 57 -5.08 -12.82 6.52
C PRO A 57 -5.73 -13.39 5.25
N GLU A 58 -7.06 -13.39 5.16
CA GLU A 58 -7.76 -14.00 4.02
C GLU A 58 -7.35 -13.34 2.71
N PRO A 59 -7.13 -14.13 1.64
CA PRO A 59 -6.82 -13.61 0.31
C PRO A 59 -7.84 -12.58 -0.18
N PHE A 60 -7.42 -11.71 -1.09
CA PHE A 60 -8.37 -10.98 -1.93
C PHE A 60 -9.05 -11.97 -2.87
N SER A 61 -10.35 -11.77 -3.14
CA SER A 61 -11.05 -12.56 -4.14
C SER A 61 -10.51 -12.26 -5.54
N SER A 62 -10.73 -13.18 -6.48
CA SER A 62 -10.42 -12.92 -7.89
C SER A 62 -11.17 -11.70 -8.42
N GLU A 63 -12.38 -11.45 -7.94
CA GLU A 63 -13.19 -10.29 -8.30
C GLU A 63 -12.54 -8.98 -7.83
N GLU A 64 -12.08 -8.92 -6.57
CA GLU A 64 -11.35 -7.75 -6.03
C GLU A 64 -10.07 -7.47 -6.86
N ILE A 65 -9.35 -8.53 -7.25
CA ILE A 65 -8.14 -8.44 -8.07
C ILE A 65 -8.47 -7.99 -9.52
N ASP A 66 -9.54 -8.51 -10.10
CA ASP A 66 -9.96 -8.18 -11.47
C ASP A 66 -10.49 -6.74 -11.56
N GLU A 67 -11.17 -6.26 -10.52
CA GLU A 67 -11.64 -4.88 -10.42
C GLU A 67 -10.46 -3.90 -10.43
N VAL A 68 -9.46 -4.10 -9.54
CA VAL A 68 -8.29 -3.22 -9.50
C VAL A 68 -7.51 -3.27 -10.81
N ARG A 69 -7.36 -4.46 -11.41
CA ARG A 69 -6.68 -4.62 -12.70
C ARG A 69 -7.39 -3.80 -13.79
N THR A 70 -8.70 -3.94 -13.91
CA THR A 70 -9.51 -3.26 -14.92
C THR A 70 -9.45 -1.75 -14.73
N ARG A 71 -9.64 -1.28 -13.50
CA ARG A 71 -9.58 0.15 -13.17
C ARG A 71 -8.25 0.79 -13.57
N TRP A 72 -7.13 0.14 -13.24
CA TRP A 72 -5.81 0.66 -13.62
C TRP A 72 -5.55 0.57 -15.12
N ALA A 73 -5.94 -0.53 -15.76
CA ALA A 73 -5.82 -0.66 -17.21
C ALA A 73 -6.58 0.43 -17.96
N SER A 74 -7.84 0.70 -17.57
CA SER A 74 -8.65 1.79 -18.13
C SER A 74 -7.98 3.14 -17.94
N TYR A 75 -7.51 3.45 -16.72
CA TYR A 75 -6.82 4.70 -16.44
C TYR A 75 -5.57 4.89 -17.33
N PHE A 76 -4.74 3.86 -17.48
CA PHE A 76 -3.55 3.94 -18.32
C PHE A 76 -3.89 4.09 -19.81
N LEU A 77 -4.95 3.44 -20.28
CA LEU A 77 -5.41 3.57 -21.67
C LEU A 77 -5.93 4.98 -21.95
N GLU A 78 -6.75 5.54 -21.06
CA GLU A 78 -7.23 6.93 -21.17
C GLU A 78 -6.07 7.94 -21.13
N MET A 79 -5.11 7.73 -20.22
CA MET A 79 -3.93 8.57 -20.10
C MET A 79 -3.05 8.51 -21.36
N THR A 80 -2.85 7.33 -21.94
CA THR A 80 -2.04 7.19 -23.15
C THR A 80 -2.74 7.74 -24.39
N GLN A 81 -4.06 7.62 -24.50
CA GLN A 81 -4.83 8.27 -25.57
C GLN A 81 -4.72 9.80 -25.49
N SER A 82 -4.91 10.37 -24.30
CA SER A 82 -4.80 11.83 -24.11
C SER A 82 -3.41 12.40 -24.42
N ILE A 83 -2.34 11.63 -24.19
CA ILE A 83 -0.97 12.02 -24.55
C ILE A 83 -0.78 12.01 -26.08
N ASN A 84 -1.36 11.03 -26.78
CA ASN A 84 -1.21 10.92 -28.24
C ASN A 84 -2.07 11.95 -29.02
N ASP A 85 -3.08 12.52 -28.36
CA ASP A 85 -3.95 13.58 -28.91
C ASP A 85 -3.39 15.00 -28.68
N THR A 86 -2.23 15.14 -28.03
CA THR A 86 -1.55 16.42 -27.75
C THR A 86 -0.28 16.58 -28.59
#